data_AF-A0AAP3KH39-F1
#
_entry.id   AF-A0AAP3KH39-F1
#
_cell.length_a   1.000
_cell.length_b   1.000
_cell.length_c   1.000
_cell.angle_alpha   90.00
_cell.angle_beta   90.00
_cell.angle_gamma   90.00
#
_symmetry.space_group_name_H-M   'P 1'
#
loop_
_entity.id
_entity.type
_entity.pdbx_description
1 polymer ?
#
loop_
_entity_poly.entity_id
_entity_poly.type
_entity_poly.pdbx_seq_one_letter_code
_entity_poly.pdbx_strand_id
1 'polypeptide(L)'
;MFKEEYLLELLSGKLTSRGYANILGTITSMVRKYQWKKSIIVSDHNDNDWQSDDIKELSHQFFEWIISKNKIKYLSKVPFEYLSYYFTQMFISFVSNRIKEEQQKVGLSFQKCQELVQEICQEDYDEETHEHSAYVKSSMSDGNNWIDKLDDVVKYLAHYPINEDTKHFKPIVKLAIEDILLSADGYVSVSSLAKAVFELLDQSVFKTNMSENQIVYNQLDDEQTKAIKTIIEDVGQVDSRIFLEYIFQNTGGISLSSIADKYNLPKSSVHRKIEDFKKKFSLLMCLIMKRKVFLSCKILL
;
A
#
# COMPACT_ATOMS: atom_id res chain seq x y z
N MET A 1 -17.31 -7.01 30.19
CA MET A 1 -16.05 -7.78 30.10
C MET A 1 -16.40 -9.26 30.06
N PHE A 2 -15.50 -10.12 29.58
CA PHE A 2 -15.76 -11.55 29.49
C PHE A 2 -15.92 -12.14 30.89
N LYS A 3 -16.85 -13.06 31.08
CA LYS A 3 -17.00 -13.74 32.37
C LYS A 3 -16.03 -14.90 32.49
N GLU A 4 -15.30 -14.95 33.59
CA GLU A 4 -14.23 -15.91 33.86
C GLU A 4 -14.75 -17.36 33.85
N GLU A 5 -15.95 -17.59 34.38
CA GLU A 5 -16.64 -18.89 34.35
C GLU A 5 -16.75 -19.49 32.94
N TYR A 6 -17.14 -18.66 31.96
CA TYR A 6 -17.31 -19.10 30.57
C TYR A 6 -15.99 -19.16 29.80
N LEU A 7 -14.98 -18.41 30.23
CA LEU A 7 -13.62 -18.57 29.72
C LEU A 7 -13.03 -19.92 30.17
N LEU A 8 -13.26 -20.35 31.41
CA LEU A 8 -12.85 -21.68 31.85
C LEU A 8 -13.56 -22.80 31.07
N GLU A 9 -14.86 -22.64 30.78
CA GLU A 9 -15.59 -23.56 29.89
C GLU A 9 -14.93 -23.66 28.51
N LEU A 10 -14.58 -22.51 27.91
CA LEU A 10 -13.86 -22.44 26.63
C LEU A 10 -12.51 -23.17 26.70
N LEU A 11 -11.71 -22.90 27.74
CA LEU A 11 -10.40 -23.53 27.94
C LEU A 11 -10.49 -25.04 28.17
N SER A 12 -11.59 -25.50 28.78
CA SER A 12 -11.85 -26.92 29.01
C SER A 12 -12.32 -27.67 27.75
N GLY A 13 -12.56 -26.95 26.64
CA GLY A 13 -13.12 -27.51 25.40
C GLY A 13 -14.61 -27.86 25.49
N LYS A 14 -15.30 -27.48 26.56
CA LYS A 14 -16.72 -27.74 26.80
C LYS A 14 -17.52 -26.45 26.91
N LEU A 15 -17.48 -25.61 25.87
CA LEU A 15 -18.21 -24.36 25.86
C LEU A 15 -19.73 -24.62 25.78
N THR A 16 -20.48 -24.17 26.78
CA THR A 16 -21.94 -24.27 26.76
C THR A 16 -22.55 -23.23 25.81
N SER A 17 -23.77 -23.48 25.32
CA SER A 17 -24.51 -22.50 24.51
C SER A 17 -24.70 -21.16 25.25
N ARG A 18 -24.85 -21.22 26.58
CA ARG A 18 -24.95 -20.03 27.44
C ARG A 18 -23.63 -19.26 27.51
N GLY A 19 -22.51 -19.97 27.66
CA GLY A 19 -21.18 -19.38 27.65
C GLY A 19 -20.85 -18.73 26.30
N TYR A 20 -21.16 -19.42 25.20
CA TYR A 20 -21.02 -18.87 23.85
C TYR A 20 -21.85 -17.59 23.65
N ALA A 21 -23.13 -17.60 24.03
CA ALA A 21 -23.99 -16.42 23.94
C ALA A 21 -23.46 -15.23 24.78
N ASN A 22 -22.86 -15.50 25.95
CA ASN A 22 -22.24 -14.47 26.77
C ASN A 22 -20.99 -13.85 26.10
N ILE A 23 -20.16 -14.68 25.47
CA ILE A 23 -19.01 -14.23 24.69
C ILE A 23 -19.46 -13.33 23.53
N LEU A 24 -20.44 -13.78 22.75
CA LEU A 24 -21.02 -12.97 21.67
C LEU A 24 -21.59 -11.64 22.16
N GLY A 25 -22.32 -11.65 23.28
CA GLY A 25 -22.86 -10.43 23.88
C GLY A 25 -21.75 -9.47 24.33
N THR A 26 -20.65 -9.99 24.87
CA THR A 26 -19.49 -9.19 25.26
C THR A 26 -18.79 -8.57 24.05
N ILE A 27 -18.58 -9.35 22.99
CA ILE A 27 -18.01 -8.87 21.72
C ILE A 27 -18.90 -7.79 21.11
N THR A 28 -20.23 -8.00 21.07
CA THR A 28 -21.20 -7.01 20.61
C THR A 28 -21.09 -5.69 21.37
N SER A 29 -20.99 -5.77 22.71
CA SER A 29 -20.81 -4.59 23.55
C SER A 29 -19.51 -3.85 23.25
N MET A 30 -18.41 -4.57 23.03
CA MET A 30 -17.11 -3.97 22.68
C MET A 30 -17.14 -3.30 21.31
N VAL A 31 -17.66 -3.99 20.29
CA VAL A 31 -17.83 -3.46 18.94
C VAL A 31 -18.60 -2.13 18.96
N ARG A 32 -19.71 -2.08 19.70
CA ARG A 32 -20.52 -0.85 19.85
C ARG A 32 -19.79 0.24 20.63
N LYS A 33 -19.11 -0.13 21.73
CA LYS A 33 -18.38 0.80 22.59
C LYS A 33 -17.22 1.48 21.84
N TYR A 34 -16.48 0.73 21.04
CA TYR A 34 -15.33 1.22 20.30
C TYR A 34 -15.67 1.67 18.88
N GLN A 35 -16.94 1.63 18.48
CA GLN A 35 -17.43 2.00 17.15
C GLN A 35 -16.63 1.38 16.01
N TRP A 36 -16.23 0.13 16.16
CA TRP A 36 -15.43 -0.54 15.15
C TRP A 36 -16.21 -0.69 13.85
N LYS A 37 -15.56 -0.38 12.72
CA LYS A 37 -16.20 -0.42 11.40
C LYS A 37 -16.14 -1.84 10.85
N LYS A 38 -17.30 -2.34 10.42
CA LYS A 38 -17.47 -3.69 9.86
C LYS A 38 -16.57 -3.93 8.65
N SER A 39 -16.51 -2.95 7.73
CA SER A 39 -15.73 -3.00 6.48
C SER A 39 -14.23 -3.30 6.67
N ILE A 40 -13.70 -3.07 7.86
CA ILE A 40 -12.27 -3.26 8.17
C ILE A 40 -12.01 -4.60 8.86
N ILE A 41 -13.05 -5.25 9.42
CA ILE A 41 -12.89 -6.40 10.32
C ILE A 41 -13.46 -7.69 9.71
N VAL A 42 -14.58 -7.59 9.01
CA VAL A 42 -15.22 -8.70 8.31
C VAL A 42 -15.36 -8.27 6.85
N SER A 43 -14.27 -8.47 6.11
CA SER A 43 -14.12 -8.11 4.70
C SER A 43 -15.10 -8.93 3.86
N ASP A 44 -16.11 -8.27 3.29
CA ASP A 44 -16.87 -8.64 2.07
C ASP A 44 -18.23 -7.90 1.97
N HIS A 45 -18.63 -7.11 2.98
CA HIS A 45 -19.93 -6.43 2.99
C HIS A 45 -19.79 -4.91 3.17
N ASN A 46 -20.49 -4.17 2.29
CA ASN A 46 -20.56 -2.70 2.28
C ASN A 46 -21.52 -2.11 3.34
N ASP A 47 -22.22 -2.96 4.10
CA ASP A 47 -23.09 -2.49 5.17
C ASP A 47 -22.25 -1.97 6.36
N ASN A 48 -22.59 -0.77 6.81
CA ASN A 48 -21.92 -0.13 7.95
C ASN A 48 -22.38 -0.70 9.30
N ASP A 49 -23.55 -1.34 9.34
CA ASP A 49 -24.18 -1.80 10.57
C ASP A 49 -23.86 -3.27 10.88
N TRP A 50 -23.56 -3.53 12.15
CA TRP A 50 -23.27 -4.87 12.65
C TRP A 50 -24.55 -5.70 12.84
N GLN A 51 -24.67 -6.77 12.09
CA GLN A 51 -25.71 -7.79 12.26
C GLN A 51 -25.26 -8.89 13.21
N SER A 52 -26.21 -9.70 13.68
CA SER A 52 -25.91 -10.80 14.61
C SER A 52 -24.96 -11.84 14.02
N ASP A 53 -25.05 -12.07 12.70
CA ASP A 53 -24.21 -13.05 12.01
C ASP A 53 -22.79 -12.51 11.80
N ASP A 54 -22.63 -11.22 11.54
CA ASP A 54 -21.31 -10.56 11.48
C ASP A 54 -20.55 -10.70 12.82
N ILE A 55 -21.26 -10.56 13.94
CA ILE A 55 -20.67 -10.72 15.26
C ILE A 55 -20.23 -12.17 15.49
N LYS A 56 -21.01 -13.15 15.04
CA LYS A 56 -20.62 -14.57 15.11
C LYS A 56 -19.39 -14.82 14.27
N GLU A 57 -19.34 -14.29 13.06
CA GLU A 57 -18.19 -14.43 12.17
C GLU A 57 -16.93 -13.82 12.78
N LEU A 58 -16.99 -12.57 13.25
CA LEU A 58 -15.90 -11.92 13.98
C LEU A 58 -15.42 -12.77 15.17
N SER A 59 -16.36 -13.36 15.91
CA SER A 59 -16.05 -14.23 17.05
C SER A 59 -15.37 -15.53 16.63
N HIS A 60 -15.82 -16.15 15.53
CA HIS A 60 -15.19 -17.34 14.97
C HIS A 60 -13.78 -17.06 14.44
N GLN A 61 -13.59 -15.98 13.68
CA GLN A 61 -12.28 -15.57 13.20
C GLN A 61 -11.32 -15.28 14.37
N PHE A 62 -11.83 -14.67 15.45
CA PHE A 62 -11.05 -14.48 16.66
C PHE A 62 -10.63 -15.82 17.29
N PHE A 63 -11.54 -16.77 17.43
CA PHE A 63 -11.20 -18.10 17.97
C PHE A 63 -10.18 -18.83 17.10
N GLU A 64 -10.35 -18.81 15.78
CA GLU A 64 -9.39 -19.37 14.83
C GLU A 64 -8.00 -18.73 14.97
N TRP A 65 -7.95 -17.40 15.12
CA TRP A 65 -6.70 -16.68 15.35
C TRP A 65 -6.02 -17.06 16.67
N ILE A 66 -6.79 -17.17 17.75
CA ILE A 66 -6.29 -17.58 19.07
C ILE A 66 -5.71 -19.01 19.02
N ILE A 67 -6.40 -19.93 18.33
CA ILE A 67 -5.98 -21.33 18.18
C ILE A 67 -4.73 -21.42 17.30
N SER A 68 -4.75 -20.80 16.12
CA SER A 68 -3.62 -20.83 15.17
C SER A 68 -2.35 -20.21 15.73
N LYS A 69 -2.46 -19.12 16.50
CA LYS A 69 -1.31 -18.49 17.19
C LYS A 69 -0.96 -19.17 18.53
N ASN A 70 -1.64 -20.26 18.88
CA ASN A 70 -1.45 -21.03 20.11
C ASN A 70 -1.50 -20.18 21.40
N LYS A 71 -2.33 -19.13 21.41
CA LYS A 71 -2.44 -18.18 22.54
C LYS A 71 -3.15 -18.80 23.75
N ILE A 72 -4.01 -19.81 23.52
CA ILE A 72 -4.75 -20.56 24.56
C ILE A 72 -3.79 -21.22 25.58
N LYS A 73 -2.64 -21.73 25.11
CA LYS A 73 -1.66 -22.42 25.95
C LYS A 73 -1.10 -21.52 27.07
N TYR A 74 -1.07 -20.21 26.87
CA TYR A 74 -0.60 -19.27 27.87
C TYR A 74 -1.72 -18.82 28.81
N LEU A 75 -2.98 -18.87 28.36
CA LEU A 75 -4.14 -18.52 29.18
C LEU A 75 -4.30 -19.43 30.40
N SER A 76 -3.97 -20.72 30.28
CA SER A 76 -4.04 -21.67 31.39
C SER A 76 -3.06 -21.37 32.53
N LYS A 77 -2.05 -20.51 32.29
CA LYS A 77 -1.07 -20.08 33.29
C LYS A 77 -1.45 -18.77 33.96
N VAL A 78 -2.50 -18.09 33.48
CA VAL A 78 -2.94 -16.80 34.00
C VAL A 78 -3.79 -17.05 35.26
N PRO A 79 -3.56 -16.30 36.35
CA PRO A 79 -4.42 -16.40 37.53
C PRO A 79 -5.86 -16.03 37.21
N PHE A 80 -6.81 -16.69 37.87
CA PHE A 80 -8.25 -16.57 37.58
C PHE A 80 -8.75 -15.11 37.52
N GLU A 81 -8.30 -14.28 38.46
CA GLU A 81 -8.68 -12.85 38.58
C GLU A 81 -8.29 -12.01 37.36
N TYR A 82 -7.23 -12.40 36.63
CA TYR A 82 -6.73 -11.67 35.47
C TYR A 82 -7.20 -12.28 34.14
N LEU A 83 -7.90 -13.41 34.17
CA LEU A 83 -8.27 -14.17 32.99
C LEU A 83 -9.11 -13.34 32.01
N SER A 84 -10.13 -12.66 32.55
CA SER A 84 -11.00 -11.77 31.75
C SER A 84 -10.24 -10.61 31.12
N TYR A 85 -9.33 -10.00 31.88
CA TYR A 85 -8.49 -8.91 31.38
C TYR A 85 -7.60 -9.37 30.23
N TYR A 86 -6.84 -10.46 30.41
CA TYR A 86 -5.96 -10.99 29.37
C TYR A 86 -6.73 -11.41 28.12
N PHE A 87 -7.89 -12.06 28.28
CA PHE A 87 -8.71 -12.46 27.14
C PHE A 87 -9.27 -11.24 26.39
N THR A 88 -9.65 -10.19 27.12
CA THR A 88 -10.05 -8.90 26.53
C THR A 88 -8.90 -8.27 25.74
N GLN A 89 -7.69 -8.25 26.30
CA GLN A 89 -6.50 -7.71 25.61
C GLN A 89 -6.16 -8.51 24.35
N MET A 90 -6.32 -9.84 24.38
CA MET A 90 -6.16 -10.68 23.19
C MET A 90 -7.15 -10.32 22.09
N PHE A 91 -8.41 -10.08 22.44
CA PHE A 91 -9.43 -9.68 21.48
C PHE A 91 -9.14 -8.30 20.87
N ILE A 92 -8.73 -7.33 21.70
CA ILE A 92 -8.30 -6.00 21.22
C ILE A 92 -7.10 -6.13 20.28
N SER A 93 -6.11 -6.97 20.63
CA SER A 93 -4.95 -7.23 19.79
C SER A 93 -5.32 -7.88 18.45
N PHE A 94 -6.26 -8.82 18.44
CA PHE A 94 -6.78 -9.43 17.21
C PHE A 94 -7.38 -8.36 16.27
N VAL A 95 -8.28 -7.54 16.80
CA VAL A 95 -8.94 -6.48 16.03
C VAL A 95 -7.92 -5.45 15.53
N SER A 96 -6.96 -5.06 16.36
CA SER A 96 -5.90 -4.14 15.94
C SER A 96 -5.05 -4.72 14.80
N ASN A 97 -4.71 -6.01 14.84
CA ASN A 97 -3.95 -6.64 13.76
C ASN A 97 -4.76 -6.69 12.46
N ARG A 98 -6.04 -7.05 12.51
CA ARG A 98 -6.93 -7.03 11.35
C ARG A 98 -7.03 -5.64 10.72
N ILE A 99 -7.19 -4.60 11.54
CA ILE A 99 -7.23 -3.22 11.05
C ILE A 99 -5.92 -2.86 10.34
N LYS A 100 -4.77 -3.24 10.90
CA LYS A 100 -3.47 -2.99 10.26
C LYS A 100 -3.32 -3.72 8.92
N GLU A 101 -3.70 -5.00 8.87
CA GLU A 101 -3.65 -5.79 7.64
C GLU A 101 -4.52 -5.18 6.53
N GLU A 102 -5.73 -4.73 6.86
CA GLU A 102 -6.60 -4.06 5.88
C GLU A 102 -6.08 -2.67 5.47
N GLN A 103 -5.52 -1.90 6.42
CA GLN A 103 -4.90 -0.61 6.12
C GLN A 103 -3.66 -0.74 5.21
N GLN A 104 -2.93 -1.85 5.29
CA GLN A 104 -1.84 -2.13 4.36
C GLN A 104 -2.34 -2.52 2.96
N LYS A 105 -3.50 -3.17 2.88
CA LYS A 105 -4.07 -3.60 1.58
C LYS A 105 -4.78 -2.48 0.85
N VAL A 106 -5.56 -1.65 1.55
CA VAL A 106 -6.48 -0.68 0.95
C VAL A 106 -6.06 0.75 1.24
N GLY A 107 -5.26 0.98 2.28
CA GLY A 107 -4.94 2.32 2.77
C GLY A 107 -5.84 2.76 3.90
N LEU A 108 -5.76 4.04 4.27
CA LEU A 108 -6.60 4.64 5.30
C LEU A 108 -8.00 4.95 4.76
N SER A 109 -9.03 4.85 5.60
CA SER A 109 -10.38 5.25 5.21
C SER A 109 -10.45 6.77 5.01
N PHE A 110 -11.25 7.21 4.03
CA PHE A 110 -11.42 8.64 3.73
C PHE A 110 -11.82 9.47 4.97
N GLN A 111 -12.76 8.97 5.77
CA GLN A 111 -13.17 9.64 7.01
C GLN A 111 -12.00 9.84 7.98
N LYS A 112 -11.13 8.83 8.13
CA LYS A 112 -9.98 8.95 9.03
C LYS A 112 -8.91 9.88 8.46
N CYS A 113 -8.69 9.87 7.15
CA CYS A 113 -7.83 10.85 6.48
C CYS A 113 -8.35 12.27 6.72
N GLN A 114 -9.65 12.51 6.54
CA GLN A 114 -10.25 13.82 6.75
C GLN A 114 -10.09 14.30 8.20
N GLU A 115 -10.34 13.44 9.19
CA GLU A 115 -10.11 13.78 10.61
C GLU A 115 -8.65 14.16 10.87
N LEU A 116 -7.70 13.36 10.36
CA LEU A 116 -6.26 13.61 10.57
C LEU A 116 -5.77 14.87 9.87
N VAL A 117 -6.26 15.14 8.66
CA VAL A 117 -5.94 16.35 7.91
C VAL A 117 -6.48 17.58 8.65
N GLN A 118 -7.72 17.54 9.13
CA GLN A 118 -8.28 18.64 9.95
C GLN A 118 -7.48 18.87 11.24
N GLU A 119 -7.13 17.79 11.96
CA GLU A 119 -6.33 17.87 13.18
C GLU A 119 -4.95 18.50 12.90
N ILE A 120 -4.26 18.08 11.84
CA ILE A 120 -2.95 18.63 11.45
C ILE A 120 -3.06 20.08 10.98
N CYS A 121 -4.06 20.41 10.17
CA CYS A 121 -4.30 21.79 9.72
C CYS A 121 -4.48 22.74 10.91
N GLN A 122 -5.27 22.34 11.92
CA GLN A 122 -5.50 23.15 13.11
C GLN A 122 -4.28 23.29 14.02
N GLU A 123 -3.40 22.29 14.05
CA GLU A 123 -2.21 22.28 14.91
C GLU A 123 -1.00 22.97 14.28
N ASP A 124 -0.77 22.75 12.99
CA ASP A 124 0.50 23.06 12.31
C ASP A 124 0.38 24.23 11.30
N TYR A 125 -0.82 24.68 10.94
CA TYR A 125 -1.05 25.67 9.88
C TYR A 125 -2.00 26.79 10.31
N ASP A 126 -1.82 27.98 9.73
CA ASP A 126 -2.75 29.08 9.89
C ASP A 126 -3.93 28.91 8.90
N GLU A 127 -5.12 28.61 9.42
CA GLU A 127 -6.33 28.47 8.60
C GLU A 127 -6.93 29.84 8.24
N GLU A 128 -7.06 30.12 6.94
CA GLU A 128 -7.79 31.27 6.42
C GLU A 128 -9.16 30.85 5.90
N THR A 129 -10.20 31.57 6.31
CA THR A 129 -11.56 31.32 5.82
C THR A 129 -11.83 32.19 4.60
N HIS A 130 -12.08 31.56 3.46
CA HIS A 130 -12.49 32.22 2.23
C HIS A 130 -13.77 31.57 1.69
N GLU A 131 -14.77 32.39 1.33
CA GLU A 131 -16.06 31.91 0.78
C GLU A 131 -16.71 30.73 1.54
N HIS A 132 -16.69 30.76 2.88
CA HIS A 132 -17.23 29.73 3.78
C HIS A 132 -16.47 28.38 3.80
N SER A 133 -15.29 28.33 3.20
CA SER A 133 -14.39 27.18 3.24
C SER A 133 -13.07 27.54 3.93
N ALA A 134 -12.48 26.57 4.63
CA ALA A 134 -11.17 26.73 5.26
C ALA A 134 -10.07 26.38 4.27
N TYR A 135 -9.04 27.23 4.21
CA TYR A 135 -7.87 27.07 3.38
C TYR A 135 -6.60 27.12 4.22
N VAL A 136 -5.60 26.37 3.78
CA VAL A 136 -4.28 26.33 4.40
C VAL A 136 -3.21 26.56 3.35
N LYS A 137 -2.09 27.16 3.75
CA LYS A 137 -0.96 27.46 2.89
C LYS A 137 0.34 27.04 3.58
N SER A 138 1.31 26.59 2.79
CA SER A 138 2.66 26.32 3.31
C SER A 138 3.34 27.63 3.71
N SER A 139 4.04 27.63 4.84
CA SER A 139 4.87 28.76 5.28
C SER A 139 5.98 29.11 4.29
N MET A 140 6.31 28.20 3.36
CA MET A 140 7.34 28.36 2.33
C MET A 140 6.77 28.70 0.95
N SER A 141 5.45 28.88 0.83
CA SER A 141 4.80 29.26 -0.44
C SER A 141 4.65 30.77 -0.54
N ASP A 142 4.97 31.33 -1.71
CA ASP A 142 4.81 32.75 -2.00
C ASP A 142 3.49 33.03 -2.76
N GLY A 143 2.86 32.01 -3.34
CA GLY A 143 1.62 32.14 -4.10
C GLY A 143 0.41 32.57 -3.26
N ASN A 144 -0.40 33.50 -3.79
CA ASN A 144 -1.64 33.99 -3.15
C ASN A 144 -2.91 33.51 -3.86
N ASN A 145 -2.79 32.44 -4.64
CA ASN A 145 -3.90 31.86 -5.38
C ASN A 145 -4.72 30.94 -4.47
N TRP A 146 -6.03 30.90 -4.67
CA TRP A 146 -6.95 29.99 -4.00
C TRP A 146 -7.19 28.77 -4.88
N ILE A 147 -6.92 27.58 -4.35
CA ILE A 147 -6.85 26.33 -5.10
C ILE A 147 -7.85 25.34 -4.52
N ASP A 148 -8.85 25.00 -5.32
CA ASP A 148 -9.89 24.02 -4.98
C ASP A 148 -9.71 22.68 -5.66
N LYS A 149 -8.83 22.57 -6.65
CA LYS A 149 -8.59 21.32 -7.38
C LYS A 149 -7.09 21.06 -7.44
N LEU A 150 -6.71 19.87 -7.00
CA LEU A 150 -5.32 19.44 -6.89
C LEU A 150 -4.98 18.30 -7.86
N ASP A 151 -5.88 17.96 -8.79
CA ASP A 151 -5.73 16.78 -9.67
C ASP A 151 -4.40 16.83 -10.46
N ASP A 152 -4.01 18.01 -10.94
CA ASP A 152 -2.75 18.22 -11.67
C ASP A 152 -1.51 18.13 -10.77
N VAL A 153 -1.64 18.45 -9.48
CA VAL A 153 -0.55 18.40 -8.48
C VAL A 153 -0.34 16.95 -8.03
N VAL A 154 -1.42 16.27 -7.65
CA VAL A 154 -1.42 14.90 -7.13
C VAL A 154 -0.85 13.92 -8.16
N LYS A 155 -1.11 14.14 -9.45
CA LYS A 155 -0.62 13.28 -10.55
C LYS A 155 0.90 13.11 -10.59
N TYR A 156 1.65 14.10 -10.14
CA TYR A 156 3.12 14.07 -10.17
C TYR A 156 3.75 13.73 -8.81
N LEU A 157 2.94 13.59 -7.76
CA LEU A 157 3.41 13.24 -6.43
C LEU A 157 3.54 11.72 -6.26
N ALA A 158 4.53 11.31 -5.47
CA ALA A 158 4.72 9.91 -5.13
C ALA A 158 3.66 9.48 -4.11
N HIS A 159 3.12 8.27 -4.28
CA HIS A 159 2.24 7.67 -3.29
C HIS A 159 3.07 7.20 -2.08
N TYR A 160 2.49 7.21 -0.89
CA TYR A 160 3.19 6.83 0.34
C TYR A 160 2.83 5.38 0.73
N PRO A 161 3.81 4.46 0.77
CA PRO A 161 3.56 3.09 1.20
C PRO A 161 3.32 3.01 2.71
N ILE A 162 2.31 2.24 3.12
CA ILE A 162 2.03 1.92 4.52
C ILE A 162 2.68 0.56 4.84
N ASN A 163 3.84 0.61 5.48
CA ASN A 163 4.60 -0.59 5.87
C ASN A 163 4.05 -1.26 7.15
N GLU A 164 4.48 -2.49 7.42
CA GLU A 164 4.13 -3.26 8.63
C GLU A 164 4.55 -2.57 9.94
N ASP A 165 5.65 -1.80 9.90
CA ASP A 165 6.18 -1.10 11.06
C ASP A 165 5.48 0.23 11.35
N THR A 166 4.57 0.68 10.50
CA THR A 166 3.85 1.95 10.67
C THR A 166 2.89 1.86 11.86
N LYS A 167 3.28 2.47 12.98
CA LYS A 167 2.46 2.52 14.21
C LYS A 167 1.50 3.70 14.25
N HIS A 168 1.89 4.82 13.65
CA HIS A 168 1.12 6.08 13.67
C HIS A 168 1.01 6.63 12.26
N PHE A 169 -0.19 7.02 11.86
CA PHE A 169 -0.48 7.55 10.53
C PHE A 169 -0.29 9.07 10.43
N LYS A 170 -0.43 9.79 11.54
CA LYS A 170 -0.28 11.26 11.61
C LYS A 170 1.02 11.78 10.96
N PRO A 171 2.20 11.17 11.20
CA PRO A 171 3.44 11.63 10.54
C PRO A 171 3.44 11.47 9.02
N ILE A 172 2.87 10.37 8.50
CA ILE A 172 2.80 10.13 7.05
C ILE A 172 1.81 11.10 6.41
N VAL A 173 0.67 11.33 7.06
CA VAL A 173 -0.33 12.32 6.61
C VAL A 173 0.29 13.73 6.61
N LYS A 174 1.08 14.08 7.63
CA LYS A 174 1.77 15.38 7.70
C LYS A 174 2.75 15.58 6.53
N LEU A 175 3.56 14.57 6.21
CA LEU A 175 4.47 14.62 5.05
C LEU A 175 3.69 14.78 3.73
N ALA A 176 2.59 14.04 3.57
CA ALA A 176 1.75 14.16 2.39
C ALA A 176 1.14 15.57 2.25
N ILE A 177 0.68 16.17 3.34
CA ILE A 177 0.19 17.55 3.36
C ILE A 177 1.30 18.53 2.95
N GLU A 178 2.48 18.42 3.54
CA GLU A 178 3.63 19.29 3.24
C GLU A 178 3.99 19.23 1.75
N ASP A 179 4.12 18.03 1.18
CA ASP A 179 4.48 17.85 -0.24
C ASP A 179 3.39 18.38 -1.19
N ILE A 180 2.11 18.23 -0.84
CA ILE A 180 1.00 18.80 -1.61
C ILE A 180 1.05 20.33 -1.57
N LEU A 181 1.17 20.94 -0.37
CA LEU A 181 1.16 22.39 -0.22
C LEU A 181 2.38 23.05 -0.87
N LEU A 182 3.55 22.43 -0.79
CA LEU A 182 4.75 22.89 -1.50
C LEU A 182 4.59 22.83 -3.02
N SER A 183 3.92 21.80 -3.53
CA SER A 183 3.74 21.61 -4.97
C SER A 183 2.60 22.47 -5.56
N ALA A 184 1.59 22.81 -4.76
CA ALA A 184 0.46 23.63 -5.18
C ALA A 184 0.79 25.14 -5.25
N ASP A 185 1.77 25.60 -4.45
CA ASP A 185 2.18 27.00 -4.33
C ASP A 185 1.00 27.99 -4.22
N GLY A 186 0.17 27.81 -3.20
CA GLY A 186 -0.99 28.66 -2.93
C GLY A 186 -1.81 28.20 -1.72
N TYR A 187 -2.95 28.87 -1.49
CA TYR A 187 -3.94 28.50 -0.49
C TYR A 187 -4.79 27.34 -1.01
N VAL A 188 -4.77 26.22 -0.30
CA VAL A 188 -5.45 24.99 -0.69
C VAL A 188 -6.62 24.73 0.25
N SER A 189 -7.80 24.42 -0.29
CA SER A 189 -8.95 24.10 0.56
C SER A 189 -8.75 22.78 1.32
N VAL A 190 -9.10 22.77 2.61
CA VAL A 190 -8.90 21.61 3.50
C VAL A 190 -9.66 20.37 3.00
N SER A 191 -10.81 20.55 2.36
CA SER A 191 -11.61 19.48 1.76
C SER A 191 -10.88 18.82 0.58
N SER A 192 -10.29 19.62 -0.31
CA SER A 192 -9.53 19.14 -1.46
C SER A 192 -8.20 18.54 -1.04
N LEU A 193 -7.56 19.10 0.00
CA LEU A 193 -6.38 18.53 0.63
C LEU A 193 -6.66 17.13 1.19
N ALA A 194 -7.78 16.94 1.89
CA ALA A 194 -8.16 15.63 2.41
C ALA A 194 -8.37 14.58 1.30
N LYS A 195 -8.94 15.00 0.17
CA LYS A 195 -9.10 14.15 -1.01
C LYS A 195 -7.75 13.78 -1.64
N ALA A 196 -6.86 14.75 -1.82
CA ALA A 196 -5.53 14.53 -2.37
C ALA A 196 -4.67 13.61 -1.48
N VAL A 197 -4.68 13.83 -0.17
CA VAL A 197 -3.98 12.98 0.81
C VAL A 197 -4.52 11.54 0.78
N PHE A 198 -5.84 11.38 0.69
CA PHE A 198 -6.46 10.05 0.58
C PHE A 198 -5.99 9.31 -0.68
N GLU A 199 -5.91 10.00 -1.82
CA GLU A 199 -5.41 9.42 -3.08
C GLU A 199 -3.94 9.00 -2.97
N LEU A 200 -3.06 9.85 -2.40
CA LEU A 200 -1.65 9.52 -2.20
C LEU A 200 -1.40 8.37 -1.22
N LEU A 201 -2.36 8.07 -0.35
CA LEU A 201 -2.29 6.98 0.62
C LEU A 201 -2.99 5.70 0.15
N ASP A 202 -3.57 5.69 -1.05
CA ASP A 202 -4.18 4.49 -1.61
C ASP A 202 -3.11 3.43 -1.90
N GLN A 203 -3.22 2.31 -1.19
CA GLN A 203 -2.28 1.20 -1.32
C GLN A 203 -2.61 0.31 -2.53
N SER A 204 -3.77 0.50 -3.18
CA SER A 204 -4.14 -0.23 -4.39
C SER A 204 -3.15 0.00 -5.55
N VAL A 205 -2.50 1.17 -5.58
CA VAL A 205 -1.46 1.51 -6.57
C VAL A 205 -0.22 0.62 -6.40
N PHE A 206 0.07 0.18 -5.17
CA PHE A 206 1.16 -0.75 -4.88
C PHE A 206 0.77 -2.22 -5.01
N LYS A 207 -0.52 -2.54 -5.18
CA LYS A 207 -0.96 -3.86 -5.61
C LYS A 207 -0.58 -4.07 -7.07
N THR A 208 0.72 -4.21 -7.30
CA THR A 208 1.20 -4.89 -8.48
C THR A 208 0.63 -6.30 -8.36
N ASN A 209 -0.26 -6.66 -9.26
CA ASN A 209 -0.80 -8.01 -9.33
C ASN A 209 0.37 -8.98 -9.23
N MET A 210 0.38 -9.80 -8.18
CA MET A 210 1.04 -11.11 -8.19
C MET A 210 0.27 -12.04 -9.14
N SER A 211 0.01 -11.57 -10.36
CA SER A 211 -0.18 -12.40 -11.54
C SER A 211 1.03 -12.14 -12.41
N GLU A 212 1.94 -13.10 -12.42
CA GLU A 212 2.85 -13.29 -13.53
C GLU A 212 2.03 -13.16 -14.83
N ASN A 213 2.48 -12.27 -15.73
CA ASN A 213 1.95 -12.01 -17.08
C ASN A 213 0.78 -11.02 -17.24
N GLN A 214 0.93 -9.78 -16.79
CA GLN A 214 0.31 -8.65 -17.51
C GLN A 214 1.39 -7.85 -18.23
N ILE A 215 1.65 -8.25 -19.48
CA ILE A 215 2.31 -7.41 -20.46
C ILE A 215 1.41 -6.18 -20.63
N VAL A 216 1.87 -5.04 -20.12
CA VAL A 216 1.29 -3.74 -20.49
C VAL A 216 1.45 -3.63 -22.01
N TYR A 217 0.35 -3.78 -22.75
CA TYR A 217 0.31 -3.42 -24.16
C TYR A 217 0.38 -1.89 -24.26
N ASN A 218 1.58 -1.34 -24.08
CA ASN A 218 1.88 -0.07 -24.71
C ASN A 218 1.67 -0.30 -26.21
N GLN A 219 0.76 0.42 -26.84
CA GLN A 219 0.62 0.40 -28.29
C GLN A 219 1.95 0.87 -28.89
N LEU A 220 2.80 -0.08 -29.25
CA LEU A 220 4.07 0.16 -29.92
C LEU A 220 3.75 0.68 -31.32
N ASP A 221 4.29 1.84 -31.67
CA ASP A 221 4.17 2.40 -33.02
C ASP A 221 4.86 1.46 -34.05
N ASP A 222 4.44 1.48 -35.31
CA ASP A 222 4.98 0.61 -36.38
C ASP A 222 6.51 0.77 -36.54
N GLU A 223 7.02 1.96 -36.24
CA GLU A 223 8.44 2.29 -36.27
C GLU A 223 9.22 1.63 -35.11
N GLN A 224 8.60 1.51 -33.93
CA GLN A 224 9.18 0.82 -32.77
C GLN A 224 9.19 -0.69 -32.99
N THR A 225 8.11 -1.23 -33.57
CA THR A 225 8.02 -2.65 -33.91
C THR A 225 9.09 -3.05 -34.93
N LYS A 226 9.37 -2.21 -35.94
CA LYS A 226 10.49 -2.41 -36.89
C LYS A 226 11.86 -2.34 -36.21
N ALA A 227 12.07 -1.38 -35.31
CA ALA A 227 13.33 -1.23 -34.59
C ALA A 227 13.59 -2.41 -33.65
N ILE A 228 12.57 -2.88 -32.91
CA ILE A 228 12.65 -4.07 -32.06
C ILE A 228 12.95 -5.31 -32.89
N LYS A 229 12.27 -5.48 -34.03
CA LYS A 229 12.51 -6.59 -34.95
C LYS A 229 13.98 -6.64 -35.40
N THR A 230 14.53 -5.50 -35.80
CA THR A 230 15.95 -5.38 -36.24
C THR A 230 16.95 -5.74 -35.13
N ILE A 231 16.60 -5.53 -33.85
CA ILE A 231 17.46 -5.89 -32.72
C ILE A 231 17.46 -7.39 -32.48
N ILE A 232 16.31 -8.04 -32.66
CA ILE A 232 16.10 -9.47 -32.32
C ILE A 232 16.45 -10.39 -33.50
N GLU A 233 16.41 -9.89 -34.75
CA GLU A 233 16.55 -10.71 -35.98
C GLU A 233 17.86 -11.52 -36.06
N ASP A 234 18.95 -11.02 -35.48
CA ASP A 234 20.26 -11.70 -35.46
C ASP A 234 20.61 -12.35 -34.10
N VAL A 235 19.68 -12.38 -33.14
CA VAL A 235 19.97 -12.88 -31.78
C VAL A 235 19.60 -14.36 -31.67
N GLY A 236 20.62 -15.22 -31.71
CA GLY A 236 20.45 -16.66 -31.47
C GLY A 236 20.04 -16.99 -30.03
N GLN A 237 19.52 -18.21 -29.82
CA GLN A 237 19.04 -18.67 -28.51
C GLN A 237 20.12 -18.69 -27.41
N VAL A 238 21.37 -18.95 -27.78
CA VAL A 238 22.49 -18.92 -26.84
C VAL A 238 22.83 -17.47 -26.47
N ASP A 239 22.75 -16.56 -27.43
CA ASP A 239 23.08 -15.15 -27.24
C ASP A 239 22.02 -14.43 -26.42
N SER A 240 20.74 -14.77 -26.59
CA SER A 240 19.65 -14.23 -25.77
C SER A 240 19.81 -14.61 -24.29
N ARG A 241 20.26 -15.84 -24.00
CA ARG A 241 20.55 -16.28 -22.62
C ARG A 241 21.75 -15.54 -22.03
N ILE A 242 22.80 -15.30 -22.81
CA ILE A 242 23.95 -14.48 -22.41
C ILE A 242 23.51 -13.05 -22.08
N PHE A 243 22.64 -12.44 -22.89
CA PHE A 243 22.15 -11.09 -22.64
C PHE A 243 21.25 -11.00 -21.41
N LEU A 244 20.34 -11.96 -21.21
CA LEU A 244 19.51 -12.02 -20.00
C LEU A 244 20.37 -12.16 -18.74
N GLU A 245 21.41 -12.99 -18.78
CA GLU A 245 22.30 -13.25 -17.65
C GLU A 245 23.40 -12.20 -17.46
N TYR A 246 23.65 -11.27 -18.38
CA TYR A 246 24.68 -10.25 -18.20
C TYR A 246 24.13 -8.83 -18.14
N ILE A 247 23.12 -8.53 -18.95
CA ILE A 247 22.58 -7.17 -19.14
C ILE A 247 21.35 -6.95 -18.27
N PHE A 248 20.50 -7.97 -18.10
CA PHE A 248 19.17 -7.84 -17.47
C PHE A 248 19.06 -8.52 -16.10
N GLN A 249 20.18 -8.74 -15.40
CA GLN A 249 20.15 -9.31 -14.05
C GLN A 249 19.84 -8.26 -12.99
N ASN A 250 18.97 -8.63 -12.04
CA ASN A 250 18.60 -7.83 -10.88
C ASN A 250 19.47 -8.12 -9.64
N THR A 251 20.47 -8.99 -9.74
CA THR A 251 21.33 -9.41 -8.63
C THR A 251 22.80 -9.42 -9.04
N GLY A 252 23.67 -8.90 -8.16
CA GLY A 252 25.14 -8.88 -8.16
C GLY A 252 25.89 -9.25 -9.46
N GLY A 253 26.56 -8.27 -10.06
CA GLY A 253 27.23 -8.37 -11.37
C GLY A 253 28.07 -9.63 -11.59
N ILE A 254 27.62 -10.49 -12.51
CA ILE A 254 28.37 -11.64 -12.98
C ILE A 254 29.54 -11.19 -13.86
N SER A 255 30.72 -11.76 -13.65
CA SER A 255 31.88 -11.45 -14.48
C SER A 255 31.78 -12.08 -15.88
N LEU A 256 32.29 -11.37 -16.90
CA LEU A 256 32.37 -11.90 -18.27
C LEU A 256 33.12 -13.23 -18.37
N SER A 257 34.08 -13.47 -17.47
CA SER A 257 34.81 -14.74 -17.40
C SER A 257 33.87 -15.89 -17.02
N SER A 258 33.03 -15.69 -16.00
CA SER A 258 32.05 -16.70 -15.56
C SER A 258 31.06 -17.09 -16.66
N ILE A 259 30.62 -16.11 -17.47
CA ILE A 259 29.73 -16.36 -18.61
C ILE A 259 30.46 -17.06 -19.75
N ALA A 260 31.70 -16.65 -20.05
CA ALA A 260 32.53 -17.29 -21.06
C ALA A 260 32.73 -18.78 -20.75
N ASP A 261 33.03 -19.10 -19.48
CA ASP A 261 33.21 -20.47 -19.01
C ASP A 261 31.88 -21.26 -19.05
N LYS A 262 30.76 -20.63 -18.65
CA LYS A 262 29.43 -21.27 -18.62
C LYS A 262 28.90 -21.64 -20.01
N TYR A 263 29.13 -20.78 -21.00
CA TYR A 263 28.67 -21.02 -22.38
C TYR A 263 29.74 -21.65 -23.28
N ASN A 264 30.91 -21.99 -22.72
CA ASN A 264 32.07 -22.54 -23.44
C ASN A 264 32.47 -21.69 -24.66
N LEU A 265 32.51 -20.37 -24.47
CA LEU A 265 32.84 -19.39 -25.50
C LEU A 265 34.10 -18.60 -25.12
N PRO A 266 34.95 -18.21 -26.09
CA PRO A 266 36.05 -17.29 -25.82
C PRO A 266 35.54 -15.99 -25.21
N LYS A 267 36.21 -15.50 -24.16
CA LYS A 267 35.85 -14.24 -23.47
C LYS A 267 35.77 -13.04 -24.43
N SER A 268 36.64 -13.00 -25.44
CA SER A 268 36.62 -11.98 -26.50
C SER A 268 35.34 -12.03 -27.35
N SER A 269 34.83 -13.24 -27.65
CA SER A 269 33.57 -13.43 -28.37
C SER A 269 32.37 -12.96 -27.55
N VAL A 270 32.34 -13.30 -26.25
CA VAL A 270 31.27 -12.85 -25.34
C VAL A 270 31.27 -11.33 -25.19
N HIS A 271 32.45 -10.73 -25.00
CA HIS A 271 32.59 -9.27 -24.92
C HIS A 271 32.11 -8.57 -26.19
N ARG A 272 32.50 -9.07 -27.37
CA ARG A 272 32.08 -8.50 -28.65
C ARG A 272 30.55 -8.57 -28.82
N LYS A 273 29.94 -9.72 -28.53
CA LYS A 273 28.48 -9.89 -28.63
C LYS A 273 27.71 -8.95 -27.71
N ILE A 274 28.18 -8.76 -26.48
CA ILE A 274 27.57 -7.85 -25.51
C ILE A 274 27.69 -6.40 -25.96
N GLU A 275 28.86 -5.98 -26.45
CA GLU A 275 29.07 -4.62 -26.96
C GLU A 275 28.25 -4.32 -28.22
N ASP A 276 28.18 -5.28 -29.15
CA ASP A 276 27.37 -5.14 -30.37
C ASP A 276 25.87 -5.02 -30.01
N PHE A 277 25.40 -5.81 -29.04
CA PHE A 277 24.02 -5.71 -28.54
C PHE A 277 23.76 -4.39 -27.80
N LYS A 278 24.69 -3.93 -26.94
CA LYS A 278 24.59 -2.63 -26.26
C LYS A 278 24.53 -1.46 -27.25
N LYS A 279 25.30 -1.51 -28.34
CA LYS A 279 25.24 -0.50 -29.40
C LYS A 279 23.88 -0.48 -30.09
N LYS A 280 23.34 -1.65 -30.46
CA LYS A 280 21.99 -1.77 -31.03
C LYS A 280 20.93 -1.22 -30.06
N PHE A 281 21.06 -1.53 -28.77
CA PHE A 281 20.15 -1.06 -27.72
C PHE A 281 20.25 0.45 -27.44
N SER A 282 21.46 1.01 -27.42
CA SER A 282 21.71 2.44 -27.25
C SER A 282 21.13 3.27 -28.39
N LEU A 283 21.19 2.75 -29.62
CA LEU A 283 20.62 3.40 -30.80
C LEU A 283 19.08 3.47 -30.73
N LEU A 284 18.43 2.42 -30.20
CA LEU A 284 16.99 2.43 -29.89
C LEU A 284 16.64 3.47 -28.82
N MET A 285 17.40 3.52 -27.71
CA MET A 285 17.19 4.51 -26.65
C MET A 285 17.36 5.94 -27.19
N CYS A 286 18.31 6.19 -28.09
CA CYS A 286 18.48 7.48 -28.75
C CYS A 286 17.29 7.86 -29.64
N LEU A 287 16.73 6.91 -30.39
CA LEU A 287 15.51 7.11 -31.19
C LEU A 287 14.28 7.42 -30.32
N ILE A 288 14.12 6.69 -29.21
CA ILE A 288 13.03 6.92 -28.23
C ILE A 288 13.19 8.29 -27.55
N MET A 289 14.42 8.66 -27.14
CA MET A 289 14.70 9.94 -26.48
C MET A 289 14.55 11.14 -27.43
N LYS A 290 14.99 11.04 -28.69
CA LYS A 290 14.80 12.10 -29.70
C LYS A 290 13.31 12.42 -29.91
N ARG A 291 12.44 11.41 -29.87
CA ARG A 291 10.97 11.61 -29.95
C ARG A 291 10.38 12.24 -28.68
N LYS A 292 10.87 11.93 -27.47
CA LYS A 292 10.44 12.64 -26.24
C LYS A 292 10.74 14.14 -26.31
N VAL A 293 11.92 14.53 -26.80
CA VAL A 293 12.27 15.94 -27.03
C VAL A 293 11.38 16.57 -28.11
N PHE A 294 11.06 15.83 -29.19
CA PHE A 294 10.19 16.33 -30.24
C PHE A 294 8.72 16.47 -29.81
N LEU A 295 8.21 15.58 -28.94
CA LEU A 295 6.88 15.72 -28.34
C LEU A 295 6.82 16.91 -27.38
N SER A 296 7.87 17.14 -26.57
CA SER A 296 7.95 18.32 -25.71
C SER A 296 8.03 19.63 -26.51
N CYS A 297 8.68 19.66 -27.68
CA CYS A 297 8.67 20.84 -28.54
C CYS A 297 7.35 21.06 -29.30
N LYS A 298 6.56 20.01 -29.55
CA LYS A 298 5.28 20.12 -30.27
C LYS A 298 4.10 20.53 -29.38
N ILE A 299 4.28 20.49 -28.06
CA ILE A 299 3.32 21.01 -27.06
C ILE A 299 3.58 22.51 -26.78
N LEU A 300 4.69 23.06 -27.28
CA LEU A 300 5.11 24.46 -27.12
C LEU A 300 4.96 25.31 -28.40
N LEU A 301 4.21 24.82 -29.40
CA LEU A 301 3.81 25.53 -30.63
C LEU A 301 2.31 25.34 -30.84
#